data_AF-A0A816Q0Q8-F1
#
_entry.id   AF-A0A816Q0Q8-F1
#
_cell.length_a   1.000
_cell.length_b   1.000
_cell.length_c   1.000
_cell.angle_alpha   90.00
_cell.angle_beta   90.00
_cell.angle_gamma   90.00
#
_symmetry.space_group_name_H-M   'P 1'
#
loop_
_entity.id
_entity.type
_entity.pdbx_description
1 polymer ?
#
loop_
_entity_poly.entity_id
_entity_poly.type
_entity_poly.pdbx_seq_one_letter_code
_entity_poly.pdbx_strand_id
1 'polypeptide(L)'
;MVLISDYMNHDSKFVWLAQENIANFVKKQYPEVKKINYVSDGAADHFKNNYTMLNLFHHKKDFGIEACWTFSATDHSKGPCDGIGATVQATATHATLQGHPDTNFQSALGFWSFICDKDDRSQFNEPSPIECGFMPKEQVEKIYQQASER
;
A
#
# COMPACT_ATOMS: atom_id res chain seq x y z
N MET A 1 4.64 -0.31 -5.38
CA MET A 1 4.90 -0.11 -3.95
C MET A 1 3.92 -0.96 -3.14
N VAL A 2 4.38 -1.63 -2.09
CA VAL A 2 3.58 -2.35 -1.10
C VAL A 2 3.67 -1.60 0.22
N LEU A 3 2.53 -1.41 0.90
CA LEU A 3 2.50 -0.82 2.24
C LEU A 3 2.10 -1.90 3.24
N ILE A 4 2.93 -2.11 4.25
CA ILE A 4 2.76 -3.10 5.31
C ILE A 4 2.46 -2.37 6.61
N SER A 5 1.50 -2.85 7.40
CA SER A 5 1.08 -2.19 8.63
C SER A 5 0.60 -3.18 9.68
N ASP A 6 0.81 -2.87 10.95
CA ASP A 6 0.19 -3.56 12.10
C ASP A 6 -1.27 -3.13 12.33
N TYR A 7 -1.81 -2.21 11.51
CA TYR A 7 -3.18 -1.77 11.61
C TYR A 7 -4.16 -2.77 10.99
N MET A 8 -4.97 -3.40 11.84
CA MET A 8 -5.88 -4.49 11.45
C MET A 8 -7.24 -4.01 10.92
N ASN A 9 -7.60 -2.74 11.12
CA ASN A 9 -8.90 -2.23 10.68
C ASN A 9 -8.73 -1.67 9.26
N HIS A 10 -9.19 -2.38 8.25
CA HIS A 10 -9.09 -1.93 6.85
C HIS A 10 -10.17 -0.90 6.50
N ASP A 11 -10.07 0.31 7.08
CA ASP A 11 -11.06 1.37 6.93
C ASP A 11 -10.62 2.49 5.96
N SER A 12 -11.51 3.46 5.72
CA SER A 12 -11.24 4.58 4.81
C SER A 12 -10.09 5.50 5.26
N LYS A 13 -9.81 5.60 6.57
CA LYS A 13 -8.69 6.40 7.09
C LYS A 13 -7.35 5.73 6.80
N PHE A 14 -7.29 4.40 6.93
CA PHE A 14 -6.12 3.64 6.50
C PHE A 14 -5.83 3.88 5.01
N VAL A 15 -6.87 3.85 4.16
CA VAL A 15 -6.72 4.15 2.72
C VAL A 15 -6.22 5.58 2.48
N TRP A 16 -6.75 6.57 3.21
CA TRP A 16 -6.29 7.95 3.11
C TRP A 16 -4.79 8.08 3.46
N LEU A 17 -4.33 7.44 4.55
CA LEU A 17 -2.93 7.48 4.94
C LEU A 17 -2.03 6.75 3.93
N ALA A 18 -2.49 5.62 3.39
CA ALA A 18 -1.79 4.92 2.32
C ALA A 18 -1.62 5.83 1.09
N GLN A 19 -2.67 6.57 0.70
CA GLN A 19 -2.61 7.53 -0.39
C GLN A 19 -1.65 8.69 -0.12
N GLU A 20 -1.60 9.19 1.11
CA GLU A 20 -0.63 10.22 1.52
C GLU A 20 0.81 9.73 1.32
N ASN A 21 1.12 8.52 1.81
CA ASN A 21 2.45 7.91 1.66
C ASN A 21 2.80 7.69 0.17
N ILE A 22 1.86 7.19 -0.63
CA ILE A 22 2.03 7.03 -2.09
C ILE A 22 2.28 8.39 -2.75
N ALA A 23 1.48 9.41 -2.46
CA ALA A 23 1.62 10.72 -3.08
C ALA A 23 2.95 11.39 -2.70
N ASN A 24 3.37 11.27 -1.44
CA ASN A 24 4.66 11.79 -0.98
C ASN A 24 5.83 11.06 -1.63
N PHE A 25 5.75 9.73 -1.78
CA PHE A 25 6.74 8.96 -2.52
C PHE A 25 6.82 9.41 -3.99
N VAL A 26 5.68 9.49 -4.68
CA VAL A 26 5.61 9.90 -6.09
C VAL A 26 6.17 11.30 -6.29
N LYS A 27 5.78 12.28 -5.47
CA LYS A 27 6.31 13.66 -5.57
C LYS A 27 7.81 13.74 -5.34
N LYS A 28 8.34 12.92 -4.42
CA LYS A 28 9.77 12.90 -4.10
C LYS A 28 10.58 12.26 -5.23
N GLN A 29 10.10 11.15 -5.77
CA GLN A 29 10.83 10.36 -6.75
C GLN A 29 10.64 10.88 -8.18
N TYR A 30 9.48 11.46 -8.48
CA TYR A 30 9.06 11.92 -9.81
C TYR A 30 8.43 13.32 -9.70
N PRO A 31 9.23 14.37 -9.43
CA PRO A 31 8.74 15.72 -9.15
C PRO A 31 7.97 16.38 -10.30
N GLU A 32 8.15 15.89 -11.53
CA GLU A 32 7.44 16.34 -12.74
C GLU A 32 6.01 15.78 -12.86
N VAL A 33 5.65 14.77 -12.04
CA VAL A 33 4.34 14.14 -12.11
C VAL A 33 3.26 15.11 -11.61
N LYS A 34 2.27 15.35 -12.47
CA LYS A 34 1.17 16.29 -12.19
C LYS A 34 -0.09 15.61 -11.65
N LYS A 35 -0.22 14.31 -11.90
CA LYS A 35 -1.45 13.56 -11.65
C LYS A 35 -1.18 12.09 -11.34
N ILE A 36 -1.89 11.56 -10.35
CA ILE A 36 -1.92 10.13 -10.00
C ILE A 36 -3.19 9.49 -10.57
N ASN A 37 -3.07 8.32 -11.19
CA ASN A 37 -4.23 7.53 -11.61
C ASN A 37 -4.34 6.30 -10.71
N TYR A 38 -5.36 6.27 -9.85
CA TYR A 38 -5.70 5.10 -9.06
C TYR A 38 -6.58 4.16 -9.88
N VAL A 39 -6.23 2.89 -9.87
CA VAL A 39 -7.02 1.83 -10.48
C VAL A 39 -7.39 0.85 -9.37
N SER A 40 -8.68 0.63 -9.16
CA SER A 40 -9.18 -0.32 -8.16
C SER A 40 -10.15 -1.32 -8.76
N ASP A 41 -10.36 -2.42 -8.05
CA ASP A 41 -11.36 -3.40 -8.46
C ASP A 41 -12.77 -2.80 -8.43
N GLY A 42 -13.63 -3.31 -9.32
CA GLY A 42 -15.02 -2.91 -9.50
C GLY A 42 -15.97 -3.35 -8.38
N ALA A 43 -15.50 -4.10 -7.38
CA ALA A 43 -16.30 -4.56 -6.25
C ALA A 43 -16.99 -3.39 -5.52
N ALA A 44 -18.32 -3.39 -5.55
CA ALA A 44 -19.14 -2.28 -5.08
C ALA A 44 -18.96 -2.02 -3.57
N ASP A 45 -18.92 -3.09 -2.77
CA ASP A 45 -18.88 -3.00 -1.32
C ASP A 45 -17.55 -2.47 -0.77
N HIS A 46 -16.46 -2.61 -1.52
CA HIS A 46 -15.12 -2.32 -1.02
C HIS A 46 -14.60 -0.98 -1.54
N PHE A 47 -14.64 -0.78 -2.87
CA PHE A 47 -13.93 0.35 -3.50
C PHE A 47 -14.87 1.46 -3.98
N LYS A 48 -16.13 1.15 -4.30
CA LYS A 48 -17.14 2.12 -4.77
C LYS A 48 -17.95 2.70 -3.62
N ASN A 49 -17.28 3.34 -2.67
CA ASN A 49 -17.93 4.00 -1.52
C ASN A 49 -17.79 5.53 -1.56
N ASN A 50 -18.55 6.22 -0.71
CA ASN A 50 -18.53 7.68 -0.60
C ASN A 50 -17.18 8.23 -0.10
N TYR A 51 -16.46 7.51 0.74
CA TYR A 51 -15.14 7.91 1.24
C TYR A 51 -14.09 7.96 0.12
N THR A 52 -14.10 6.98 -0.79
CA THR A 52 -13.26 6.97 -1.99
C THR A 52 -13.48 8.23 -2.83
N MET A 53 -14.75 8.64 -3.02
CA MET A 53 -15.09 9.87 -3.74
C MET A 53 -14.65 11.13 -2.97
N LEU A 54 -14.86 11.19 -1.66
CA LEU A 54 -14.39 12.30 -0.81
C LEU A 54 -12.87 12.46 -0.87
N ASN A 55 -12.12 11.36 -0.78
CA ASN A 55 -10.67 11.37 -0.94
C ASN A 55 -10.26 11.92 -2.30
N LEU A 56 -10.97 11.56 -3.39
CA LEU A 56 -10.69 12.08 -4.71
C LEU A 56 -10.98 13.59 -4.84
N PHE A 57 -12.10 14.07 -4.28
CA PHE A 57 -12.46 15.50 -4.29
C PHE A 57 -11.45 16.36 -3.53
N HIS A 58 -10.92 15.87 -2.40
CA HIS A 58 -9.96 16.58 -1.58
C HIS A 58 -8.50 16.26 -1.92
N HIS A 59 -8.23 15.33 -2.85
CA HIS A 59 -6.89 14.82 -3.15
C HIS A 59 -5.86 15.92 -3.43
N LYS A 60 -6.21 16.91 -4.25
CA LYS A 60 -5.32 18.03 -4.57
C LYS A 60 -5.04 18.91 -3.37
N LYS A 61 -6.04 19.11 -2.51
CA LYS A 61 -5.93 19.91 -1.29
C LYS A 61 -5.07 19.20 -0.25
N ASP A 62 -5.31 17.91 -0.05
CA ASP A 62 -4.68 17.14 1.02
C ASP A 62 -3.26 16.70 0.65
N PHE A 63 -3.04 16.28 -0.61
CA PHE A 63 -1.76 15.71 -1.04
C PHE A 63 -0.96 16.58 -2.00
N GLY A 64 -1.53 17.70 -2.45
CA GLY A 64 -0.86 18.67 -3.34
C GLY A 64 -0.69 18.20 -4.79
N ILE A 65 -1.38 17.12 -5.20
CA ILE A 65 -1.31 16.56 -6.55
C ILE A 65 -2.70 16.14 -7.02
N GLU A 66 -2.99 16.30 -8.32
CA GLU A 66 -4.27 15.89 -8.87
C GLU A 66 -4.38 14.36 -8.92
N ALA A 67 -5.60 13.84 -8.86
CA ALA A 67 -5.84 12.42 -9.04
C ALA A 67 -7.03 12.13 -9.95
N CYS A 68 -7.02 10.95 -10.54
CA CYS A 68 -8.18 10.29 -11.12
C CYS A 68 -8.32 8.91 -10.49
N TRP A 69 -9.54 8.41 -10.41
CA TRP A 69 -9.82 7.07 -9.94
C TRP A 69 -10.67 6.34 -10.97
N THR A 70 -10.17 5.20 -11.46
CA THR A 70 -10.89 4.31 -12.36
C THR A 70 -11.12 2.95 -11.70
N PHE A 71 -12.21 2.30 -12.08
CA PHE A 71 -12.59 1.00 -11.56
C PHE A 71 -12.64 -0.02 -12.70
N SER A 72 -12.16 -1.24 -12.45
CA SER A 72 -12.37 -2.36 -13.37
C SER A 72 -13.85 -2.79 -13.40
N ALA A 73 -14.20 -3.66 -14.35
CA ALA A 73 -15.51 -4.29 -14.38
C ALA A 73 -15.67 -5.26 -13.20
N THR A 74 -16.88 -5.32 -12.62
CA THR A 74 -17.21 -6.28 -11.56
C THR A 74 -16.94 -7.71 -12.03
N ASP A 75 -16.38 -8.54 -11.15
CA ASP A 75 -15.96 -9.93 -11.41
C ASP A 75 -14.82 -10.12 -12.42
N HIS A 76 -14.25 -9.02 -12.94
CA HIS A 76 -13.11 -9.09 -13.85
C HIS A 76 -11.83 -8.68 -13.13
N SER A 77 -11.08 -9.73 -12.79
CA SER A 77 -9.63 -9.82 -12.68
C SER A 77 -8.94 -9.17 -11.49
N LYS A 78 -8.08 -9.98 -10.88
CA LYS A 78 -6.93 -9.56 -10.09
C LYS A 78 -6.10 -8.54 -10.88
N GLY A 79 -5.78 -7.42 -10.27
CA GLY A 79 -4.98 -6.36 -10.88
C GLY A 79 -3.47 -6.61 -10.73
N PRO A 80 -2.63 -5.76 -11.34
CA PRO A 80 -1.18 -5.79 -11.11
C PRO A 80 -0.80 -5.71 -9.63
N CYS A 81 -1.59 -5.03 -8.81
CA CYS A 81 -1.39 -4.94 -7.36
C CYS A 81 -1.45 -6.30 -6.67
N ASP A 82 -2.34 -7.20 -7.10
CA ASP A 82 -2.45 -8.56 -6.54
C ASP A 82 -1.21 -9.39 -6.85
N GLY A 83 -0.61 -9.21 -8.04
CA GLY A 83 0.65 -9.87 -8.40
C GLY A 83 1.82 -9.44 -7.52
N ILE A 84 1.92 -8.14 -7.23
CA ILE A 84 2.95 -7.61 -6.33
C ILE A 84 2.76 -8.17 -4.91
N GLY A 85 1.53 -8.13 -4.38
CA GLY A 85 1.21 -8.69 -3.06
C GLY A 85 1.48 -10.20 -2.98
N ALA A 86 1.08 -10.95 -4.02
CA ALA A 86 1.34 -12.38 -4.12
C ALA A 86 2.84 -12.70 -4.15
N THR A 87 3.66 -11.86 -4.80
CA THR A 87 5.11 -12.04 -4.85
C THR A 87 5.73 -11.88 -3.46
N VAL A 88 5.35 -10.82 -2.73
CA VAL A 88 5.80 -10.57 -1.36
C VAL A 88 5.39 -11.72 -0.43
N GLN A 89 4.14 -12.18 -0.54
CA GLN A 89 3.64 -13.31 0.25
C GLN A 89 4.36 -14.62 -0.10
N ALA A 90 4.60 -14.89 -1.38
CA ALA A 90 5.28 -16.10 -1.84
C ALA A 90 6.72 -16.14 -1.33
N THR A 91 7.47 -15.04 -1.42
CA THR A 91 8.85 -14.94 -0.91
C THR A 91 8.93 -15.31 0.57
N ALA A 92 8.06 -14.73 1.40
CA ALA A 92 8.00 -15.05 2.81
C ALA A 92 7.60 -16.52 3.05
N THR A 93 6.59 -17.01 2.34
CA THR A 93 6.12 -18.40 2.46
C THR A 93 7.23 -19.40 2.13
N HIS A 94 7.96 -19.18 1.04
CA HIS A 94 9.07 -20.04 0.63
C HIS A 94 10.19 -20.06 1.65
N ALA A 95 10.57 -18.91 2.20
CA ALA A 95 11.59 -18.84 3.24
C ALA A 95 11.17 -19.58 4.51
N THR A 96 9.91 -19.45 4.93
CA THR A 96 9.36 -20.20 6.08
C THR A 96 9.42 -21.70 5.84
N LEU A 97 9.01 -22.16 4.66
CA LEU A 97 9.03 -23.58 4.30
C LEU A 97 10.45 -24.15 4.21
N GLN A 98 11.44 -23.33 3.88
CA GLN A 98 12.85 -23.71 3.85
C GLN A 98 13.52 -23.68 5.23
N GLY A 99 12.79 -23.31 6.29
CA GLY A 99 13.31 -23.27 7.66
C GLY A 99 14.27 -22.10 7.90
N HIS A 100 14.11 -20.99 7.19
CA HIS A 100 14.92 -19.79 7.41
C HIS A 100 14.73 -19.26 8.86
N PRO A 101 15.79 -18.88 9.59
CA PRO A 101 15.68 -18.51 11.00
C PRO A 101 14.79 -17.28 11.24
N ASP A 102 14.79 -16.34 10.29
CA ASP A 102 14.10 -15.04 10.43
C ASP A 102 12.64 -15.02 9.91
N THR A 103 11.95 -16.17 9.88
CA THR A 103 10.60 -16.26 9.30
C THR A 103 9.47 -16.51 10.31
N ASN A 104 9.77 -16.42 11.61
CA ASN A 104 8.73 -16.38 12.64
C ASN A 104 8.18 -14.96 12.76
N PHE A 105 7.39 -14.54 11.77
CA PHE A 105 6.82 -13.19 11.71
C PHE A 105 5.77 -12.99 12.82
N GLN A 106 6.17 -12.35 13.92
CA GLN A 106 5.26 -12.02 15.03
C GLN A 106 4.68 -10.61 14.94
N SER A 107 5.13 -9.81 13.97
CA SER A 107 4.65 -8.44 13.72
C SER A 107 4.77 -8.10 12.24
N ALA A 108 3.98 -7.13 11.78
CA ALA A 108 4.09 -6.61 10.42
C ALA A 108 5.43 -5.88 10.21
N LEU A 109 6.01 -5.31 11.27
CA LEU A 109 7.37 -4.77 11.23
C LEU A 109 8.41 -5.86 10.94
N GLY A 110 8.36 -7.00 11.64
CA GLY A 110 9.27 -8.12 11.39
C GLY A 110 9.12 -8.69 9.98
N PHE A 111 7.88 -8.76 9.49
CA PHE A 111 7.59 -9.14 8.11
C PHE A 111 8.16 -8.13 7.09
N TRP A 112 7.93 -6.82 7.30
CA TRP A 112 8.46 -5.76 6.44
C TRP A 112 9.99 -5.77 6.39
N SER A 113 10.66 -5.86 7.55
CA SER A 113 12.11 -5.92 7.63
C SER A 113 12.67 -7.10 6.84
N PHE A 114 12.08 -8.29 7.00
CA PHE A 114 12.47 -9.47 6.25
C PHE A 114 12.35 -9.28 4.73
N ILE A 115 11.24 -8.69 4.26
CA ILE A 115 11.03 -8.43 2.84
C ILE A 115 12.03 -7.41 2.30
N CYS A 116 12.33 -6.35 3.06
CA CYS A 116 13.34 -5.36 2.69
C CYS A 116 14.77 -5.91 2.71
N ASP A 117 15.10 -6.81 3.65
CA ASP A 117 16.42 -7.43 3.76
C ASP A 117 16.67 -8.49 2.67
N LYS A 118 15.64 -9.25 2.29
CA LYS A 118 15.70 -10.23 1.19
C LYS A 118 15.69 -9.61 -0.20
N ASP A 119 15.43 -8.32 -0.29
CA ASP A 119 15.72 -7.52 -1.48
C ASP A 119 17.24 -7.24 -1.62
N ASP A 120 18.10 -8.04 -0.97
CA ASP A 120 19.53 -8.11 -1.29
C ASP A 120 19.73 -8.64 -2.72
N ARG A 121 19.76 -7.65 -3.62
CA ARG A 121 19.98 -7.57 -5.07
C ARG A 121 21.06 -8.48 -5.70
N SER A 122 21.67 -9.37 -4.92
CA SER A 122 22.80 -10.22 -5.32
C SER A 122 22.40 -11.61 -5.84
N GLN A 123 21.18 -12.07 -5.56
CA GLN A 123 20.77 -13.47 -5.83
C GLN A 123 19.90 -13.65 -7.08
N PHE A 124 19.30 -12.58 -7.59
CA PHE A 124 18.46 -12.59 -8.78
C PHE A 124 19.08 -11.67 -9.83
N ASN A 125 19.44 -12.21 -10.99
CA ASN A 125 20.09 -11.50 -12.08
C ASN A 125 19.15 -10.52 -12.84
N GLU A 126 18.03 -10.13 -12.21
CA GLU A 126 17.04 -9.19 -12.69
C GLU A 126 16.62 -8.28 -11.52
N PRO A 127 16.39 -6.98 -11.73
CA PRO A 127 15.87 -6.12 -10.67
C PRO A 127 14.40 -6.50 -10.41
N SER A 128 14.03 -6.94 -9.21
CA SER A 128 12.62 -6.94 -8.80
C SER A 128 12.33 -5.69 -7.96
N PRO A 129 11.80 -4.59 -8.54
CA PRO A 129 11.76 -3.27 -7.92
C PRO A 129 10.47 -3.09 -7.08
N ILE A 130 10.24 -3.96 -6.09
CA ILE A 130 9.07 -3.83 -5.22
C ILE A 130 9.39 -2.85 -4.10
N GLU A 131 9.13 -1.57 -4.33
CA GLU A 131 9.17 -0.54 -3.29
C GLU A 131 8.28 -0.96 -2.10
N CYS A 132 8.83 -1.03 -0.88
CA CYS A 132 8.09 -1.45 0.31
C CYS A 132 8.12 -0.34 1.38
N GLY A 133 6.95 0.04 1.89
CA GLY A 133 6.81 0.98 3.00
C GLY A 133 6.18 0.32 4.23
N PHE A 134 6.55 0.79 5.41
CA PHE A 134 5.94 0.39 6.68
C PHE A 134 5.11 1.54 7.25
N MET A 135 3.88 1.25 7.68
CA MET A 135 2.99 2.20 8.33
C MET A 135 2.68 1.72 9.76
N PRO A 136 3.26 2.36 10.79
CA PRO A 136 2.97 2.03 12.17
C PRO A 136 1.50 2.26 12.51
N LYS A 137 0.94 1.40 13.36
CA LYS A 137 -0.45 1.51 13.83
C LYS A 137 -0.72 2.88 14.49
N GLU A 138 0.23 3.40 15.24
CA GLU A 138 0.11 4.69 15.95
C GLU A 138 -0.07 5.86 14.97
N GLN A 139 0.52 5.77 13.78
CA GLN A 139 0.35 6.79 12.76
C GLN A 139 -1.09 6.80 12.21
N VAL A 140 -1.67 5.61 12.04
CA VAL A 140 -3.07 5.48 11.62
C VAL A 140 -4.00 5.97 12.73
N GLU A 141 -3.77 5.59 13.98
CA GLU A 141 -4.61 5.98 15.13
C GLU A 141 -4.60 7.50 15.41
N LYS A 142 -3.49 8.19 15.16
CA LYS A 142 -3.42 9.66 15.27
C LYS A 142 -4.42 10.36 14.36
N ILE A 143 -4.68 9.81 13.17
CA ILE A 143 -5.67 10.36 12.23
C ILE A 143 -7.08 10.26 12.82
N TYR A 144 -7.38 9.19 13.57
CA TYR A 144 -8.67 9.06 14.24
C TYR A 144 -8.89 10.16 15.29
N GLN A 145 -7.85 10.49 16.05
CA GLN A 145 -7.92 11.55 17.07
C GLN A 145 -8.14 12.91 16.41
N GLN A 146 -7.39 13.22 15.35
CA GLN A 146 -7.51 14.49 14.62
C GLN A 146 -8.83 14.65 13.85
N ALA A 147 -9.42 13.54 13.41
CA ALA A 147 -10.73 13.54 12.73
C ALA A 147 -11.90 13.67 13.71
N SER A 148 -11.76 13.21 14.96
CA SER A 148 -12.79 13.41 16.00
C SER A 148 -12.88 14.84 16.53
N GLU A 149 -11.87 15.67 16.24
CA GLU A 149 -11.79 17.08 16.65
C GLU A 149 -12.29 18.06 15.56
N ARG A 150 -12.75 17.55 14.42
CA ARG A 150 -13.32 18.33 13.30
C ARG A 150 -14.80 18.07 13.12
#